data_AF-A0A6N3E966-F1
#
_entry.id   AF-A0A6N3E966-F1
#
_cell.length_a   1.000
_cell.length_b   1.000
_cell.length_c   1.000
_cell.angle_alpha   90.00
_cell.angle_beta   90.00
_cell.angle_gamma   90.00
#
_symmetry.space_group_name_H-M   'P 1'
#
loop_
_entity.id
_entity.type
_entity.pdbx_description
1 polymer ?
#
loop_
_entity_poly.entity_id
_entity_poly.type
_entity_poly.pdbx_seq_one_letter_code
_entity_poly.pdbx_strand_id
1 'polypeptide(L)'
;MKKIVSLLLTGALALSLAACGGGNAESSETSGEKTAAPQENQSGPIQSKGLFLLERTEGEELDDLTAQETYLIHVYDILPDQSKNVEMGVFESNYSMTMNGVNTYEPLVAPTAFEIDSFSIPSNVDYFMLASGYAAPPELGTVLAGGEPIRSMSVYKINTNDINDDTTATFTVTSCDVYDCELNFTREDIITINRFDDVYQLEENPTDYQIAAAYFQRVRSTCNNTVSGIMFQNLFSDGLTSYQNCLSYLSSTKTYGIYSVTGLEGFTEDFIGDDTATVPDLPAFDREAVKRVYPDLPVDAFEDALESWLTNGQTALDALNAGQDSGEAGQLADAAVNSMKTYGLQILEYYTAKLSNE
;
A
#
# COMPACT_ATOMS: atom_id res chain seq x y z
N MET A 1 -2.81 -56.21 -15.06
CA MET A 1 -4.25 -55.89 -14.86
C MET A 1 -4.33 -54.38 -14.71
N LYS A 2 -4.63 -53.59 -15.78
CA LYS A 2 -5.95 -53.01 -16.13
C LYS A 2 -6.68 -52.47 -14.88
N LYS A 3 -7.05 -51.18 -14.68
CA LYS A 3 -7.52 -50.08 -15.57
C LYS A 3 -7.31 -48.72 -14.82
N ILE A 4 -6.71 -47.66 -15.37
CA ILE A 4 -7.28 -46.48 -16.11
C ILE A 4 -8.79 -46.24 -15.94
N VAL A 5 -9.19 -45.07 -15.41
CA VAL A 5 -10.21 -44.16 -16.00
C VAL A 5 -9.93 -42.71 -15.55
N SER A 6 -9.68 -41.85 -16.54
CA SER A 6 -9.81 -40.39 -16.52
C SER A 6 -11.23 -40.04 -16.99
N LEU A 7 -11.84 -38.95 -16.49
CA LEU A 7 -12.93 -38.30 -17.23
C LEU A 7 -12.88 -36.77 -17.08
N LEU A 8 -12.62 -36.12 -18.22
CA LEU A 8 -12.95 -34.75 -18.56
C LEU A 8 -14.47 -34.56 -18.60
N LEU A 9 -14.96 -33.36 -18.27
CA LEU A 9 -16.24 -32.89 -18.81
C LEU A 9 -16.17 -31.41 -19.19
N THR A 10 -16.45 -31.17 -20.47
CA THR A 10 -16.45 -29.89 -21.17
C THR A 10 -17.83 -29.23 -21.10
N GLY A 11 -17.81 -27.90 -20.98
CA GLY A 11 -18.82 -26.86 -21.22
C GLY A 11 -20.28 -27.16 -21.62
N ALA A 12 -21.17 -26.32 -21.07
CA ALA A 12 -22.37 -25.85 -21.76
C ALA A 12 -22.69 -24.40 -21.35
N LEU A 13 -22.47 -23.46 -22.28
CA LEU A 13 -23.07 -22.13 -22.32
C LEU A 13 -24.57 -22.27 -22.64
N ALA A 14 -25.43 -21.61 -21.87
CA ALA A 14 -26.79 -21.28 -22.29
C ALA A 14 -27.25 -19.98 -21.61
N LEU A 15 -27.49 -18.97 -22.44
CA LEU A 15 -28.10 -17.68 -22.12
C LEU A 15 -29.56 -17.85 -21.66
N SER A 16 -29.96 -17.07 -20.65
CA SER A 16 -31.35 -16.59 -20.56
C SER A 16 -31.39 -15.19 -19.94
N LEU A 17 -31.72 -14.22 -20.80
CA LEU A 17 -32.20 -12.87 -20.47
C LEU A 17 -33.67 -12.92 -20.02
N ALA A 18 -34.07 -11.84 -19.30
CA ALA A 18 -35.38 -11.47 -18.74
C ALA A 18 -35.56 -11.88 -17.26
N ALA A 19 -36.04 -11.03 -16.34
CA ALA A 19 -36.92 -9.87 -16.50
C ALA A 19 -36.81 -8.87 -15.33
N CYS A 20 -37.17 -7.61 -15.60
CA CYS A 20 -37.63 -6.61 -14.63
C CYS A 20 -38.84 -7.12 -13.82
N GLY A 21 -38.97 -6.69 -12.56
CA GLY A 21 -40.24 -6.74 -11.83
C GLY A 21 -40.05 -6.69 -10.32
N GLY A 22 -40.34 -5.53 -9.72
CA GLY A 22 -40.31 -5.32 -8.27
C GLY A 22 -41.49 -5.91 -7.51
N GLY A 23 -41.37 -5.93 -6.19
CA GLY A 23 -42.49 -6.12 -5.25
C GLY A 23 -42.15 -6.87 -3.96
N ASN A 24 -42.09 -6.11 -2.85
CA ASN A 24 -42.11 -6.48 -1.42
C ASN A 24 -42.67 -7.86 -1.01
N ALA A 25 -42.03 -8.53 -0.05
CA ALA A 25 -42.41 -8.49 1.38
C ALA A 25 -41.67 -9.55 2.26
N GLU A 26 -41.13 -9.05 3.38
CA GLU A 26 -41.04 -9.61 4.76
C GLU A 26 -40.24 -10.89 5.11
N SER A 27 -39.13 -10.62 5.83
CA SER A 27 -38.67 -11.13 7.14
C SER A 27 -38.31 -12.60 7.38
N SER A 28 -37.04 -12.82 7.74
CA SER A 28 -36.63 -13.55 8.95
C SER A 28 -35.14 -13.32 9.21
N GLU A 29 -34.81 -12.89 10.42
CA GLU A 29 -33.46 -12.72 10.97
C GLU A 29 -32.70 -14.06 11.03
N THR A 30 -31.39 -14.04 10.73
CA THR A 30 -30.35 -14.69 11.56
C THR A 30 -29.00 -14.04 11.27
N SER A 31 -28.33 -13.61 12.33
CA SER A 31 -26.98 -13.05 12.41
C SER A 31 -25.92 -13.96 11.78
N GLY A 32 -25.17 -13.43 10.82
CA GLY A 32 -23.97 -14.01 10.26
C GLY A 32 -23.12 -12.89 9.65
N GLU A 33 -21.85 -12.87 10.03
CA GLU A 33 -20.78 -12.03 9.54
C GLU A 33 -20.84 -11.92 8.01
N LYS A 34 -21.23 -10.75 7.50
CA LYS A 34 -21.27 -10.44 6.07
C LYS A 34 -19.87 -10.03 5.65
N THR A 35 -19.07 -10.99 5.18
CA THR A 35 -18.07 -10.69 4.15
C THR A 35 -18.80 -10.00 2.99
N ALA A 36 -18.41 -8.76 2.69
CA ALA A 36 -18.93 -8.02 1.55
C ALA A 36 -18.70 -8.84 0.27
N ALA A 37 -19.77 -9.13 -0.46
CA ALA A 37 -19.65 -9.78 -1.76
C ALA A 37 -19.11 -8.74 -2.76
N PRO A 38 -18.10 -9.08 -3.59
CA PRO A 38 -17.69 -8.23 -4.69
C PRO A 38 -18.88 -7.99 -5.63
N GLN A 39 -19.18 -6.75 -5.96
CA GLN A 39 -20.20 -6.45 -6.97
C GLN A 39 -19.71 -6.91 -8.34
N GLU A 40 -20.20 -8.06 -8.80
CA GLU A 40 -20.12 -8.44 -10.21
C GLU A 40 -21.04 -7.53 -11.05
N ASN A 41 -20.44 -6.85 -12.03
CA ASN A 41 -21.03 -6.08 -13.13
C ASN A 41 -21.43 -4.61 -12.85
N GLN A 42 -20.44 -3.75 -12.68
CA GLN A 42 -20.52 -2.38 -13.23
C GLN A 42 -20.04 -2.43 -14.68
N SER A 43 -20.96 -2.31 -15.64
CA SER A 43 -20.62 -2.31 -17.07
C SER A 43 -20.05 -0.95 -17.45
N GLY A 44 -18.73 -0.84 -17.51
CA GLY A 44 -18.04 0.38 -17.90
C GLY A 44 -16.53 0.17 -17.95
N PRO A 45 -15.79 1.10 -18.58
CA PRO A 45 -14.34 1.04 -18.63
C PRO A 45 -13.68 1.48 -17.31
N ILE A 46 -14.44 2.09 -16.39
CA ILE A 46 -14.05 2.26 -14.99
C ILE A 46 -14.88 1.28 -14.16
N GLN A 47 -14.22 0.43 -13.37
CA GLN A 47 -14.87 -0.58 -12.54
C GLN A 47 -14.48 -0.42 -11.07
N SER A 48 -15.44 -0.07 -10.22
CA SER A 48 -15.19 0.02 -8.78
C SER A 48 -14.76 -1.33 -8.19
N LYS A 49 -13.73 -1.32 -7.34
CA LYS A 49 -13.31 -2.45 -6.52
C LYS A 49 -13.68 -2.30 -5.05
N GLY A 50 -13.74 -1.06 -4.57
CA GLY A 50 -14.23 -0.77 -3.23
C GLY A 50 -14.14 0.72 -2.91
N LEU A 51 -15.06 1.17 -2.06
CA LEU A 51 -15.07 2.51 -1.51
C LEU A 51 -14.89 2.38 0.00
N PHE A 52 -13.77 2.86 0.52
CA PHE A 52 -13.34 2.62 1.90
C PHE A 52 -13.37 3.90 2.71
N LEU A 53 -14.03 3.85 3.88
CA LEU A 53 -14.05 4.93 4.85
C LEU A 53 -13.08 4.59 5.98
N LEU A 54 -12.07 5.44 6.18
CA LEU A 54 -11.21 5.30 7.34
C LEU A 54 -11.95 5.76 8.59
N GLU A 55 -12.23 4.83 9.51
CA GLU A 55 -12.73 5.16 10.84
C GLU A 55 -11.53 5.31 11.77
N ARG A 56 -11.49 6.45 12.46
CA ARG A 56 -10.38 6.78 13.35
C ARG A 56 -10.54 6.01 14.65
N THR A 57 -9.46 5.41 15.13
CA THR A 57 -9.40 4.98 16.53
C THR A 57 -9.59 6.20 17.43
N GLU A 58 -10.44 6.08 18.45
CA GLU A 58 -10.69 7.19 19.38
C GLU A 58 -9.37 7.63 20.04
N GLY A 59 -9.02 8.92 19.89
CA GLY A 59 -7.79 9.50 20.44
C GLY A 59 -6.56 9.44 19.52
N GLU A 60 -6.66 8.82 18.34
CA GLU A 60 -5.59 8.81 17.34
C GLU A 60 -5.65 10.06 16.46
N GLU A 61 -4.62 10.90 16.54
CA GLU A 61 -4.44 12.02 15.61
C GLU A 61 -3.89 11.49 14.28
N LEU A 62 -4.52 11.88 13.18
CA LEU A 62 -3.96 11.70 11.83
C LEU A 62 -3.44 13.05 11.38
N ASP A 63 -2.21 13.05 10.88
CA ASP A 63 -1.32 14.23 10.84
C ASP A 63 -1.84 15.43 10.03
N ASP A 64 -2.91 15.29 9.25
CA ASP A 64 -3.47 16.37 8.42
C ASP A 64 -5.01 16.39 8.33
N LEU A 65 -5.69 15.94 9.39
CA LEU A 65 -7.15 15.97 9.48
C LEU A 65 -7.61 16.80 10.66
N THR A 66 -8.60 17.67 10.45
CA THR A 66 -9.37 18.25 11.56
C THR A 66 -10.23 17.18 12.24
N ALA A 67 -10.80 17.49 13.40
CA ALA A 67 -11.68 16.58 14.13
C ALA A 67 -12.99 16.22 13.36
N GLN A 68 -13.33 16.98 12.32
CA GLN A 68 -14.52 16.75 11.48
C GLN A 68 -14.17 16.15 10.13
N GLU A 69 -12.92 15.75 9.90
CA GLU A 69 -12.50 15.18 8.64
C GLU A 69 -12.04 13.73 8.80
N THR A 70 -12.26 12.96 7.75
CA THR A 70 -11.70 11.63 7.58
C THR A 70 -11.35 11.36 6.12
N TYR A 71 -10.69 10.23 5.86
CA TYR A 71 -10.36 9.78 4.52
C TYR A 71 -11.43 8.86 3.95
N LEU A 72 -11.80 9.11 2.70
CA LEU A 72 -12.55 8.20 1.85
C LEU A 72 -11.63 7.78 0.69
N ILE A 73 -11.50 6.49 0.44
CA ILE A 73 -10.57 5.93 -0.55
C ILE A 73 -11.39 5.14 -1.56
N HIS A 74 -11.37 5.54 -2.82
CA HIS A 74 -11.98 4.78 -3.89
C HIS A 74 -10.90 4.02 -4.65
N VAL A 75 -11.00 2.70 -4.70
CA VAL A 75 -10.14 1.83 -5.51
C VAL A 75 -10.95 1.27 -6.67
N TYR A 76 -10.39 1.34 -7.88
CA TYR A 76 -11.07 0.93 -9.10
C TYR A 76 -10.07 0.47 -10.17
N ASP A 77 -10.55 -0.33 -11.12
CA ASP A 77 -9.80 -0.64 -12.34
C ASP A 77 -10.18 0.35 -13.45
N ILE A 78 -9.17 0.84 -14.15
CA ILE A 78 -9.33 1.44 -15.47
C ILE A 78 -9.05 0.34 -16.49
N LEU A 79 -10.05 -0.03 -17.29
CA LEU A 79 -9.93 -1.03 -18.35
C LEU A 79 -9.51 -0.36 -19.65
N PRO A 80 -8.29 -0.57 -20.15
CA PRO A 80 -7.85 0.09 -21.37
C PRO A 80 -8.77 -0.20 -22.56
N ASP A 81 -9.08 0.83 -23.35
CA ASP A 81 -9.80 0.66 -24.61
C ASP A 81 -9.03 -0.29 -25.52
N GLN A 82 -9.74 -1.15 -26.27
CA GLN A 82 -9.08 -2.17 -27.09
C GLN A 82 -8.44 -1.61 -28.38
N SER A 83 -8.74 -0.36 -28.74
CA SER A 83 -8.46 0.19 -30.06
C SER A 83 -7.84 1.59 -30.07
N LYS A 84 -7.95 2.34 -28.97
CA LYS A 84 -7.59 3.75 -28.91
C LYS A 84 -6.81 4.08 -27.63
N ASN A 85 -5.69 4.77 -27.80
CA ASN A 85 -5.00 5.40 -26.66
C ASN A 85 -5.78 6.61 -26.19
N VAL A 86 -5.90 6.78 -24.89
CA VAL A 86 -6.74 7.82 -24.28
C VAL A 86 -5.91 8.61 -23.28
N GLU A 87 -5.96 9.93 -23.40
CA GLU A 87 -5.35 10.83 -22.42
C GLU A 87 -6.27 10.93 -21.21
N MET A 88 -5.72 10.70 -20.02
CA MET A 88 -6.42 10.85 -18.76
C MET A 88 -6.49 12.34 -18.37
N GLY A 89 -7.56 12.71 -17.67
CA GLY A 89 -7.68 14.03 -17.08
C GLY A 89 -6.54 14.29 -16.11
N VAL A 90 -5.84 15.41 -16.27
CA VAL A 90 -4.63 15.75 -15.49
C VAL A 90 -4.94 16.57 -14.23
N PHE A 91 -6.21 16.84 -13.96
CA PHE A 91 -6.64 17.60 -12.79
C PHE A 91 -7.41 16.71 -11.84
N GLU A 92 -7.20 16.88 -10.54
CA GLU A 92 -7.88 16.16 -9.47
C GLU A 92 -9.41 16.30 -9.59
N SER A 93 -9.87 17.51 -9.94
CA SER A 93 -11.28 17.81 -10.20
C SER A 93 -11.93 16.93 -11.29
N ASN A 94 -11.16 16.24 -12.12
CA ASN A 94 -11.68 15.29 -13.10
C ASN A 94 -12.18 13.98 -12.47
N TYR A 95 -11.82 13.68 -11.22
CA TYR A 95 -12.15 12.43 -10.50
C TYR A 95 -12.82 12.73 -9.17
N SER A 96 -13.85 13.59 -9.18
CA SER A 96 -14.49 14.10 -7.97
C SER A 96 -15.45 13.10 -7.30
N MET A 97 -15.68 13.27 -6.00
CA MET A 97 -16.70 12.55 -5.24
C MET A 97 -17.77 13.54 -4.74
N THR A 98 -19.02 13.35 -5.12
CA THR A 98 -20.15 14.12 -4.59
C THR A 98 -20.92 13.31 -3.55
N MET A 99 -20.93 13.77 -2.31
CA MET A 99 -21.65 13.18 -1.19
C MET A 99 -23.04 13.80 -1.04
N ASN A 100 -24.04 12.95 -0.84
CA ASN A 100 -25.44 13.32 -0.57
C ASN A 100 -26.06 14.27 -1.62
N GLY A 101 -25.50 14.30 -2.84
CA GLY A 101 -25.89 15.20 -3.91
C GLY A 101 -25.61 16.68 -3.63
N VAL A 102 -24.78 17.02 -2.63
CA VAL A 102 -24.58 18.40 -2.17
C VAL A 102 -23.10 18.78 -2.09
N ASN A 103 -22.29 18.03 -1.34
CA ASN A 103 -20.89 18.38 -1.10
C ASN A 103 -19.99 17.62 -2.08
N THR A 104 -19.18 18.34 -2.84
CA THR A 104 -18.21 17.76 -3.78
C THR A 104 -16.80 17.86 -3.22
N TYR A 105 -16.07 16.77 -3.31
CA TYR A 105 -14.71 16.61 -2.85
C TYR A 105 -13.80 16.28 -4.04
N GLU A 106 -12.66 16.95 -4.09
CA GLU A 106 -11.59 16.63 -5.03
C GLU A 106 -10.63 15.63 -4.35
N PRO A 107 -10.06 14.68 -5.10
CA PRO A 107 -9.06 13.79 -4.55
C PRO A 107 -7.80 14.56 -4.19
N LEU A 108 -7.03 14.00 -3.26
CA LEU A 108 -5.71 14.48 -2.89
C LEU A 108 -4.73 14.29 -4.06
N VAL A 109 -3.80 15.21 -4.15
CA VAL A 109 -2.66 15.12 -5.06
C VAL A 109 -1.75 13.99 -4.57
N ALA A 110 -1.49 13.00 -5.43
CA ALA A 110 -0.57 11.92 -5.08
C ALA A 110 0.88 12.42 -5.04
N PRO A 111 1.75 11.90 -4.14
CA PRO A 111 3.12 12.37 -4.05
C PRO A 111 3.94 11.76 -5.18
N THR A 112 4.07 12.44 -6.31
CA THR A 112 4.83 11.95 -7.48
C THR A 112 6.34 11.95 -7.33
N ALA A 113 6.83 12.37 -6.16
CA ALA A 113 8.23 12.31 -5.79
C ALA A 113 8.36 11.99 -4.30
N PHE A 114 9.33 11.15 -3.96
CA PHE A 114 9.72 10.90 -2.59
C PHE A 114 11.23 11.09 -2.41
N GLU A 115 11.60 11.96 -1.47
CA GLU A 115 12.99 12.18 -1.08
C GLU A 115 13.20 11.73 0.36
N ILE A 116 14.18 10.85 0.57
CA ILE A 116 14.52 10.29 1.89
C ILE A 116 14.95 11.37 2.90
N ASP A 117 15.58 12.46 2.43
CA ASP A 117 16.17 13.52 3.24
C ASP A 117 15.35 14.83 3.20
N SER A 118 14.07 14.75 2.84
CA SER A 118 13.22 15.94 2.85
C SER A 118 12.90 16.38 4.27
N PHE A 119 12.90 17.71 4.49
CA PHE A 119 12.41 18.33 5.72
C PHE A 119 10.87 18.27 5.86
N SER A 120 10.15 17.93 4.78
CA SER A 120 8.72 17.63 4.85
C SER A 120 8.53 16.17 5.23
N ILE A 121 7.88 15.90 6.35
CA ILE A 121 7.45 14.56 6.72
C ILE A 121 6.13 14.31 5.98
N PRO A 122 6.07 13.38 5.01
CA PRO A 122 4.80 12.99 4.40
C PRO A 122 3.82 12.50 5.46
N SER A 123 2.55 12.79 5.25
CA SER A 123 1.48 12.30 6.10
C SER A 123 1.24 10.81 5.91
N ASN A 124 0.48 10.19 6.81
CA ASN A 124 0.10 8.78 6.67
C ASN A 124 -0.63 8.49 5.35
N VAL A 125 -1.46 9.41 4.86
CA VAL A 125 -2.15 9.22 3.57
C VAL A 125 -1.19 9.36 2.39
N ASP A 126 -0.17 10.23 2.48
CA ASP A 126 0.86 10.34 1.45
C ASP A 126 1.67 9.05 1.35
N TYR A 127 2.01 8.45 2.49
CA TYR A 127 2.68 7.15 2.51
C TYR A 127 1.82 6.04 1.95
N PHE A 128 0.54 6.00 2.31
CA PHE A 128 -0.39 5.05 1.70
C PHE A 128 -0.45 5.21 0.19
N MET A 129 -0.60 6.45 -0.30
CA MET A 129 -0.67 6.70 -1.74
C MET A 129 0.62 6.30 -2.46
N LEU A 130 1.78 6.62 -1.91
CA LEU A 130 3.07 6.21 -2.46
C LEU A 130 3.27 4.69 -2.49
N ALA A 131 2.93 4.02 -1.39
CA ALA A 131 3.33 2.64 -1.16
C ALA A 131 2.30 1.61 -1.65
N SER A 132 1.06 2.00 -1.95
CA SER A 132 0.00 1.07 -2.30
C SER A 132 0.22 0.29 -3.59
N GLY A 133 1.00 0.87 -4.51
CA GLY A 133 1.19 0.33 -5.86
C GLY A 133 -0.01 0.53 -6.77
N TYR A 134 -1.03 1.27 -6.33
CA TYR A 134 -2.14 1.70 -7.18
C TYR A 134 -1.75 2.99 -7.90
N ALA A 135 -2.16 3.09 -9.16
CA ALA A 135 -1.91 4.30 -9.94
C ALA A 135 -2.77 5.48 -9.44
N ALA A 136 -2.24 6.69 -9.61
CA ALA A 136 -2.98 7.93 -9.39
C ALA A 136 -3.45 8.46 -10.76
N PRO A 137 -4.75 8.50 -11.05
CA PRO A 137 -5.27 8.82 -12.38
C PRO A 137 -4.77 10.15 -12.98
N PRO A 138 -4.65 11.26 -12.23
CA PRO A 138 -4.07 12.50 -12.75
C PRO A 138 -2.64 12.33 -13.30
N GLU A 139 -1.90 11.34 -12.79
CA GLU A 139 -0.49 11.09 -13.10
C GLU A 139 -0.28 10.05 -14.21
N LEU A 140 -1.35 9.38 -14.66
CA LEU A 140 -1.27 8.31 -15.67
C LEU A 140 -0.88 8.80 -17.07
N GLY A 141 -1.14 10.07 -17.40
CA GLY A 141 -1.00 10.59 -18.76
C GLY A 141 -1.84 9.79 -19.76
N THR A 142 -1.19 9.08 -20.70
CA THR A 142 -1.89 8.30 -21.73
C THR A 142 -2.07 6.84 -21.32
N VAL A 143 -3.32 6.38 -21.23
CA VAL A 143 -3.66 4.95 -21.16
C VAL A 143 -3.57 4.34 -22.56
N LEU A 144 -2.69 3.34 -22.72
CA LEU A 144 -2.45 2.67 -24.00
C LEU A 144 -3.47 1.59 -24.30
N ALA A 145 -3.90 1.50 -25.56
CA ALA A 145 -4.91 0.57 -25.99
C ALA A 145 -4.49 -0.91 -25.85
N GLY A 146 -5.44 -1.77 -25.49
CA GLY A 146 -5.24 -3.23 -25.42
C GLY A 146 -4.34 -3.70 -24.27
N GLY A 147 -4.04 -2.82 -23.31
CA GLY A 147 -3.32 -3.15 -22.09
C GLY A 147 -4.17 -3.93 -21.08
N GLU A 148 -3.50 -4.38 -20.02
CA GLU A 148 -4.16 -4.99 -18.86
C GLU A 148 -4.87 -3.92 -18.01
N PRO A 149 -5.87 -4.30 -17.19
CA PRO A 149 -6.51 -3.40 -16.24
C PRO A 149 -5.49 -2.67 -15.34
N ILE A 150 -5.68 -1.36 -15.18
CA ILE A 150 -4.83 -0.53 -14.31
C ILE A 150 -5.57 -0.30 -13.00
N ARG A 151 -5.10 -0.95 -11.93
CA ARG A 151 -5.59 -0.72 -10.56
C ARG A 151 -5.20 0.69 -10.12
N SER A 152 -6.21 1.53 -9.89
CA SER A 152 -6.06 2.95 -9.58
C SER A 152 -6.77 3.29 -8.28
N MET A 153 -6.40 4.43 -7.69
CA MET A 153 -7.09 4.96 -6.51
C MET A 153 -7.32 6.45 -6.58
N SER A 154 -8.31 6.91 -5.81
CA SER A 154 -8.56 8.32 -5.53
C SER A 154 -8.89 8.46 -4.05
N VAL A 155 -8.17 9.33 -3.34
CA VAL A 155 -8.31 9.51 -1.89
C VAL A 155 -8.85 10.90 -1.60
N TYR A 156 -9.87 11.02 -0.77
CA TYR A 156 -10.56 12.27 -0.46
C TYR A 156 -10.48 12.58 1.03
N LYS A 157 -10.32 13.86 1.37
CA LYS A 157 -10.63 14.36 2.72
C LYS A 157 -12.09 14.77 2.72
N ILE A 158 -12.92 14.06 3.48
CA ILE A 158 -14.37 14.31 3.54
C ILE A 158 -14.79 14.80 4.93
N ASN A 159 -15.90 15.54 4.99
CA ASN A 159 -16.53 15.89 6.25
C ASN A 159 -17.22 14.65 6.84
N THR A 160 -16.93 14.31 8.09
CA THR A 160 -17.54 13.16 8.78
C THR A 160 -19.05 13.30 8.93
N ASN A 161 -19.59 14.53 8.93
CA ASN A 161 -21.03 14.76 8.98
C ASN A 161 -21.77 14.35 7.69
N ASP A 162 -21.06 14.13 6.58
CA ASP A 162 -21.64 13.61 5.35
C ASP A 162 -21.83 12.09 5.39
N ILE A 163 -21.30 11.40 6.41
CA ILE A 163 -21.47 9.97 6.62
C ILE A 163 -22.56 9.71 7.67
N ASN A 164 -23.64 9.10 7.22
CA ASN A 164 -24.77 8.62 8.02
C ASN A 164 -25.45 7.41 7.34
N ASP A 165 -26.53 6.88 7.93
CA ASP A 165 -27.23 5.70 7.41
C ASP A 165 -27.83 5.90 6.00
N ASP A 166 -28.16 7.13 5.63
CA ASP A 166 -28.77 7.49 4.34
C ASP A 166 -27.72 8.03 3.33
N THR A 167 -26.42 7.81 3.59
CA THR A 167 -25.34 8.33 2.74
C THR A 167 -25.50 7.85 1.31
N THR A 168 -25.33 8.79 0.38
CA THR A 168 -25.07 8.49 -1.04
C THR A 168 -23.78 9.14 -1.47
N ALA A 169 -23.05 8.49 -2.37
CA ALA A 169 -21.81 9.01 -2.92
C ALA A 169 -21.80 8.78 -4.44
N THR A 170 -21.41 9.80 -5.19
CA THR A 170 -21.30 9.72 -6.66
C THR A 170 -19.86 10.04 -7.03
N PHE A 171 -19.14 9.02 -7.48
CA PHE A 171 -17.84 9.19 -8.10
C PHE A 171 -18.01 9.58 -9.56
N THR A 172 -17.35 10.65 -9.98
CA THR A 172 -17.51 11.21 -11.32
C THR A 172 -16.14 11.34 -11.98
N VAL A 173 -16.01 10.73 -13.15
CA VAL A 173 -14.87 10.90 -14.07
C VAL A 173 -15.30 11.80 -15.21
N THR A 174 -14.53 12.85 -15.49
CA THR A 174 -14.80 13.76 -16.61
C THR A 174 -13.54 14.11 -17.38
N SER A 175 -13.69 14.55 -18.63
CA SER A 175 -12.58 14.98 -19.48
C SER A 175 -11.55 13.88 -19.78
N CYS A 176 -11.97 12.61 -19.71
CA CYS A 176 -11.22 11.39 -19.98
C CYS A 176 -11.83 10.57 -21.15
N ASP A 177 -12.66 11.21 -21.98
CA ASP A 177 -13.27 10.63 -23.19
C ASP A 177 -14.11 9.37 -22.91
N VAL A 178 -13.64 8.20 -23.33
CA VAL A 178 -14.37 6.93 -23.14
C VAL A 178 -14.48 6.54 -21.67
N TYR A 179 -13.64 7.12 -20.79
CA TYR A 179 -13.66 6.87 -19.35
C TYR A 179 -14.58 7.83 -18.59
N ASP A 180 -15.21 8.82 -19.25
CA ASP A 180 -16.18 9.69 -18.59
C ASP A 180 -17.35 8.86 -18.06
N CYS A 181 -17.58 8.90 -16.75
CA CYS A 181 -18.59 8.08 -16.10
C CYS A 181 -19.05 8.64 -14.76
N GLU A 182 -20.18 8.12 -14.28
CA GLU A 182 -20.63 8.27 -12.90
C GLU A 182 -20.86 6.90 -12.28
N LEU A 183 -20.27 6.66 -11.11
CA LEU A 183 -20.52 5.49 -10.29
C LEU A 183 -21.23 5.94 -9.01
N ASN A 184 -22.35 5.32 -8.71
CA ASN A 184 -23.19 5.68 -7.58
C ASN A 184 -23.09 4.62 -6.49
N PHE A 185 -22.94 5.08 -5.27
CA PHE A 185 -22.78 4.28 -4.07
C PHE A 185 -23.81 4.73 -3.03
N THR A 186 -24.25 3.77 -2.23
CA THR A 186 -25.03 3.97 -1.02
C THR A 186 -24.15 3.70 0.19
N ARG A 187 -24.66 3.99 1.40
CA ARG A 187 -23.95 3.69 2.64
C ARG A 187 -23.53 2.23 2.75
N GLU A 188 -24.34 1.29 2.24
CA GLU A 188 -24.06 -0.15 2.28
C GLU A 188 -22.86 -0.55 1.40
N ASP A 189 -22.53 0.26 0.38
CA ASP A 189 -21.38 0.01 -0.50
C ASP A 189 -20.06 0.55 0.08
N ILE A 190 -20.12 1.39 1.12
CA ILE A 190 -18.95 2.00 1.77
C ILE A 190 -18.44 1.08 2.88
N ILE A 191 -17.23 0.54 2.68
CA ILE A 191 -16.57 -0.38 3.60
C ILE A 191 -15.81 0.44 4.65
N THR A 192 -16.13 0.24 5.91
CA THR A 192 -15.37 0.86 7.00
C THR A 192 -14.07 0.08 7.23
N ILE A 193 -12.95 0.81 7.32
CA ILE A 193 -11.62 0.28 7.63
C ILE A 193 -11.02 1.03 8.82
N ASN A 194 -10.12 0.39 9.58
CA ASN A 194 -9.44 1.02 10.72
C ASN A 194 -7.99 1.40 10.39
N ARG A 195 -7.41 0.74 9.38
CA ARG A 195 -6.07 1.03 8.86
C ARG A 195 -6.09 1.13 7.35
N PHE A 196 -5.16 1.90 6.79
CA PHE A 196 -4.95 1.95 5.35
C PHE A 196 -4.65 0.56 4.74
N ASP A 197 -3.98 -0.31 5.49
CA ASP A 197 -3.68 -1.68 5.10
C ASP A 197 -4.93 -2.54 4.87
N ASP A 198 -6.05 -2.23 5.52
CA ASP A 198 -7.29 -3.00 5.37
C ASP A 198 -7.88 -2.85 3.95
N VAL A 199 -7.45 -1.85 3.17
CA VAL A 199 -7.81 -1.71 1.76
C VAL A 199 -7.41 -2.95 0.96
N TYR A 200 -6.28 -3.60 1.28
CA TYR A 200 -5.79 -4.77 0.52
C TYR A 200 -6.67 -6.01 0.66
N GLN A 201 -7.67 -6.01 1.55
CA GLN A 201 -8.67 -7.10 1.62
C GLN A 201 -9.48 -7.23 0.32
N LEU A 202 -9.47 -6.21 -0.54
CA LEU A 202 -10.07 -6.29 -1.88
C LEU A 202 -9.26 -7.14 -2.86
N GLU A 203 -7.98 -7.38 -2.58
CA GLU A 203 -7.08 -8.08 -3.50
C GLU A 203 -7.28 -9.59 -3.45
N GLU A 204 -6.91 -10.28 -4.53
CA GLU A 204 -6.99 -11.76 -4.57
C GLU A 204 -6.08 -12.44 -3.54
N ASN A 205 -4.96 -11.78 -3.19
CA ASN A 205 -4.04 -12.23 -2.15
C ASN A 205 -3.71 -11.07 -1.20
N PRO A 206 -4.62 -10.76 -0.26
CA PRO A 206 -4.51 -9.57 0.59
C PRO A 206 -3.20 -9.49 1.35
N THR A 207 -2.74 -10.62 1.91
CA THR A 207 -1.51 -10.68 2.70
C THR A 207 -0.29 -10.32 1.88
N ASP A 208 -0.18 -10.81 0.64
CA ASP A 208 0.99 -10.51 -0.20
C ASP A 208 1.03 -9.03 -0.59
N TYR A 209 -0.11 -8.44 -0.95
CA TYR A 209 -0.21 -7.01 -1.29
C TYR A 209 0.09 -6.12 -0.07
N GLN A 210 -0.40 -6.50 1.11
CA GLN A 210 -0.10 -5.79 2.34
C GLN A 210 1.39 -5.82 2.69
N ILE A 211 2.04 -6.99 2.60
CA ILE A 211 3.50 -7.11 2.81
C ILE A 211 4.25 -6.30 1.75
N ALA A 212 3.82 -6.37 0.49
CA ALA A 212 4.44 -5.65 -0.61
C ALA A 212 4.31 -4.13 -0.42
N ALA A 213 3.17 -3.61 0.02
CA ALA A 213 3.01 -2.19 0.29
C ALA A 213 3.85 -1.73 1.50
N ALA A 214 3.83 -2.50 2.60
CA ALA A 214 4.64 -2.22 3.78
C ALA A 214 6.16 -2.27 3.51
N TYR A 215 6.60 -2.94 2.45
CA TYR A 215 8.01 -3.03 2.08
C TYR A 215 8.64 -1.66 1.80
N PHE A 216 7.87 -0.71 1.26
CA PHE A 216 8.32 0.67 1.10
C PHE A 216 8.78 1.27 2.43
N GLN A 217 7.97 1.13 3.49
CA GLN A 217 8.28 1.65 4.82
C GLN A 217 9.51 1.00 5.43
N ARG A 218 9.67 -0.31 5.24
CA ARG A 218 10.85 -1.07 5.68
C ARG A 218 12.12 -0.55 5.02
N VAL A 219 12.12 -0.45 3.70
CA VAL A 219 13.27 0.03 2.92
C VAL A 219 13.57 1.48 3.25
N ARG A 220 12.55 2.35 3.28
CA ARG A 220 12.68 3.76 3.65
C ARG A 220 13.30 3.93 5.03
N SER A 221 12.80 3.20 6.03
CA SER A 221 13.31 3.30 7.41
C SER A 221 14.77 2.85 7.49
N THR A 222 15.15 1.82 6.75
CA THR A 222 16.55 1.36 6.66
C THR A 222 17.44 2.38 5.94
N CYS A 223 16.96 2.93 4.82
CA CYS A 223 17.72 3.85 3.98
C CYS A 223 17.82 5.27 4.57
N ASN A 224 16.81 5.76 5.27
CA ASN A 224 16.86 7.06 5.95
C ASN A 224 18.00 7.11 6.97
N ASN A 225 18.13 6.05 7.77
CA ASN A 225 19.26 5.90 8.67
C ASN A 225 20.61 5.91 7.92
N THR A 226 20.63 5.41 6.68
CA THR A 226 21.77 5.33 5.75
C THR A 226 22.13 6.64 5.04
N VAL A 227 21.17 7.52 4.80
CA VAL A 227 21.35 8.80 4.11
C VAL A 227 21.62 9.93 5.09
N SER A 228 20.81 10.06 6.14
CA SER A 228 20.94 11.11 7.15
C SER A 228 22.24 10.98 7.97
N GLY A 229 22.87 9.81 7.96
CA GLY A 229 24.08 9.52 8.73
C GLY A 229 23.85 9.45 10.24
N ILE A 230 22.63 9.73 10.70
CA ILE A 230 22.27 9.77 12.12
C ILE A 230 22.51 8.41 12.79
N MET A 231 22.42 7.32 12.01
CA MET A 231 22.60 5.94 12.51
C MET A 231 23.51 5.07 11.64
N PHE A 232 23.58 5.27 10.32
CA PHE A 232 24.58 4.62 9.47
C PHE A 232 25.50 5.64 8.85
N GLN A 233 26.73 5.64 9.31
CA GLN A 233 27.83 5.88 8.41
C GLN A 233 28.90 4.82 8.64
N ASN A 234 29.87 4.74 7.72
CA ASN A 234 31.01 3.80 7.78
C ASN A 234 31.53 3.70 9.21
N LEU A 235 32.07 2.54 9.58
CA LEU A 235 32.54 2.18 10.93
C LEU A 235 33.36 3.27 11.68
N PHE A 236 33.82 4.31 10.98
CA PHE A 236 34.77 5.34 11.41
C PHE A 236 34.32 6.81 11.30
N SER A 237 33.15 7.19 10.78
CA SER A 237 32.85 8.62 10.50
C SER A 237 32.09 9.40 11.58
N ASP A 238 31.11 8.81 12.28
CA ASP A 238 30.37 9.47 13.38
C ASP A 238 30.59 8.82 14.76
N GLY A 239 31.47 7.83 14.82
CA GLY A 239 31.89 7.15 16.06
C GLY A 239 31.17 5.83 16.33
N LEU A 240 31.88 4.93 17.01
CA LEU A 240 31.48 3.53 17.24
C LEU A 240 30.11 3.38 17.94
N THR A 241 29.75 4.33 18.82
CA THR A 241 28.48 4.34 19.55
C THR A 241 27.27 4.49 18.61
N SER A 242 27.35 5.39 17.62
CA SER A 242 26.26 5.60 16.67
C SER A 242 26.02 4.33 15.83
N TYR A 243 27.11 3.74 15.35
CA TYR A 243 27.09 2.48 14.61
C TYR A 243 26.47 1.33 15.41
N GLN A 244 26.87 1.18 16.68
CA GLN A 244 26.30 0.18 17.59
C GLN A 244 24.79 0.39 17.81
N ASN A 245 24.35 1.63 18.02
CA ASN A 245 22.93 1.95 18.21
C ASN A 245 22.12 1.56 16.97
N CYS A 246 22.65 1.82 15.78
CA CYS A 246 21.99 1.46 14.54
C CYS A 246 21.89 -0.05 14.32
N LEU A 247 23.00 -0.78 14.52
CA LEU A 247 23.00 -2.23 14.46
C LEU A 247 21.95 -2.81 15.41
N SER A 248 21.89 -2.29 16.64
CA SER A 248 20.93 -2.72 17.66
C SER A 248 19.50 -2.43 17.23
N TYR A 249 19.23 -1.21 16.73
CA TYR A 249 17.91 -0.80 16.25
C TYR A 249 17.44 -1.67 15.10
N LEU A 250 18.22 -1.80 14.03
CA LEU A 250 17.80 -2.57 12.86
C LEU A 250 17.78 -4.08 13.06
N SER A 251 18.67 -4.62 13.91
CA SER A 251 18.57 -6.02 14.31
C SER A 251 17.24 -6.25 15.05
N SER A 252 16.82 -5.30 15.88
CA SER A 252 15.56 -5.38 16.63
C SER A 252 14.35 -5.23 15.72
N THR A 253 14.35 -4.26 14.80
CA THR A 253 13.24 -4.08 13.84
C THR A 253 13.15 -5.24 12.85
N LYS A 254 14.27 -5.85 12.44
CA LYS A 254 14.25 -7.08 11.60
C LYS A 254 13.61 -8.25 12.34
N THR A 255 13.80 -8.35 13.65
CA THR A 255 13.36 -9.51 14.46
C THR A 255 11.93 -9.34 14.98
N TYR A 256 11.57 -8.13 15.41
CA TYR A 256 10.35 -7.85 16.14
C TYR A 256 9.47 -6.78 15.49
N GLY A 257 10.00 -6.01 14.55
CA GLY A 257 9.28 -4.94 13.89
C GLY A 257 8.28 -5.47 12.88
N ILE A 258 7.06 -4.95 12.93
CA ILE A 258 6.01 -5.21 11.94
C ILE A 258 5.72 -3.89 11.25
N TYR A 259 5.80 -3.88 9.92
CA TYR A 259 5.54 -2.68 9.13
C TYR A 259 4.12 -2.72 8.59
N SER A 260 3.44 -1.58 8.68
CA SER A 260 2.25 -1.24 7.90
C SER A 260 2.64 -0.43 6.67
N VAL A 261 1.67 -0.11 5.82
CA VAL A 261 1.88 0.80 4.68
C VAL A 261 2.27 2.23 5.10
N THR A 262 1.89 2.64 6.32
CA THR A 262 2.13 3.99 6.83
C THR A 262 3.37 4.08 7.73
N GLY A 263 3.82 2.98 8.34
CA GLY A 263 5.02 3.03 9.18
C GLY A 263 5.39 1.72 9.86
N LEU A 264 6.25 1.82 10.88
CA LEU A 264 6.60 0.71 11.76
C LEU A 264 5.59 0.68 12.92
N GLU A 265 4.91 -0.45 13.10
CA GLU A 265 3.94 -0.68 14.18
C GLU A 265 4.48 -1.64 15.23
N GLY A 266 3.97 -1.50 16.46
CA GLY A 266 4.29 -2.41 17.56
C GLY A 266 5.71 -2.31 18.10
N PHE A 267 6.55 -1.41 17.59
CA PHE A 267 7.92 -1.23 18.07
C PHE A 267 7.98 -0.06 19.07
N THR A 268 7.60 -0.32 20.32
CA THR A 268 7.76 0.64 21.44
C THR A 268 9.06 0.35 22.21
N GLU A 269 9.60 1.34 22.93
CA GLU A 269 10.76 1.12 23.82
C GLU A 269 10.49 0.00 24.87
N ASP A 270 9.22 -0.19 25.23
CA ASP A 270 8.76 -1.22 26.17
C ASP A 270 8.76 -2.65 25.57
N PHE A 271 8.84 -2.80 24.24
CA PHE A 271 8.82 -4.11 23.58
C PHE A 271 10.11 -4.92 23.83
N ILE A 272 11.18 -4.27 24.27
CA ILE A 272 12.43 -4.95 24.66
C ILE A 272 12.25 -5.56 26.06
N GLY A 273 11.63 -6.74 26.10
CA GLY A 273 11.51 -7.56 27.31
C GLY A 273 10.12 -7.65 27.94
N ASP A 274 9.08 -7.13 27.29
CA ASP A 274 7.69 -7.32 27.69
C ASP A 274 6.95 -8.29 26.75
N ASP A 275 6.83 -9.55 27.18
CA ASP A 275 6.09 -10.62 26.48
C ASP A 275 4.56 -10.38 26.47
N THR A 276 4.05 -9.28 27.05
CA THR A 276 2.62 -8.93 27.09
C THR A 276 2.21 -7.87 26.07
N ALA A 277 3.15 -7.33 25.31
CA ALA A 277 2.85 -6.31 24.32
C ALA A 277 2.01 -6.89 23.17
N THR A 278 0.91 -6.22 22.85
CA THR A 278 0.01 -6.63 21.78
C THR A 278 0.72 -6.51 20.44
N VAL A 279 0.92 -7.65 19.77
CA VAL A 279 1.44 -7.70 18.40
C VAL A 279 0.38 -7.10 17.47
N PRO A 280 0.73 -6.11 16.63
CA PRO A 280 -0.18 -5.62 15.60
C PRO A 280 -0.71 -6.78 14.75
N ASP A 281 -2.00 -6.78 14.46
CA ASP A 281 -2.62 -7.73 13.53
C ASP A 281 -2.27 -7.35 12.08
N LEU A 282 -1.00 -7.56 11.74
CA LEU A 282 -0.36 -7.25 10.47
C LEU A 282 0.61 -8.40 10.14
N PRO A 283 0.76 -8.76 8.86
CA PRO A 283 1.61 -9.86 8.47
C PRO A 283 3.10 -9.53 8.68
N ALA A 284 3.87 -10.55 9.10
CA ALA A 284 5.31 -10.46 9.15
C ALA A 284 5.91 -10.35 7.73
N PHE A 285 7.07 -9.71 7.62
CA PHE A 285 7.77 -9.56 6.35
C PHE A 285 8.12 -10.92 5.71
N ASP A 286 7.76 -11.09 4.44
CA ASP A 286 8.15 -12.22 3.59
C ASP A 286 8.66 -11.69 2.24
N ARG A 287 9.93 -11.99 1.92
CA ARG A 287 10.57 -11.60 0.64
C ARG A 287 9.82 -12.17 -0.55
N GLU A 288 9.34 -13.41 -0.43
CA GLU A 288 8.65 -14.07 -1.54
C GLU A 288 7.27 -13.47 -1.78
N ALA A 289 6.60 -12.96 -0.75
CA ALA A 289 5.36 -12.19 -0.90
C ALA A 289 5.59 -10.92 -1.73
N VAL A 290 6.62 -10.14 -1.41
CA VAL A 290 6.95 -8.94 -2.20
C VAL A 290 7.25 -9.32 -3.65
N LYS A 291 8.02 -10.38 -3.89
CA LYS A 291 8.39 -10.82 -5.25
C LYS A 291 7.22 -11.37 -6.06
N ARG A 292 6.19 -11.91 -5.42
CA ARG A 292 4.95 -12.35 -6.10
C ARG A 292 4.14 -11.17 -6.62
N VAL A 293 4.15 -10.03 -5.90
CA VAL A 293 3.46 -8.80 -6.31
C VAL A 293 4.32 -7.97 -7.26
N TYR A 294 5.61 -7.81 -6.93
CA TYR A 294 6.59 -6.98 -7.64
C TYR A 294 7.85 -7.79 -8.00
N PRO A 295 7.80 -8.60 -9.07
CA PRO A 295 8.90 -9.49 -9.44
C PRO A 295 10.17 -8.77 -9.90
N ASP A 296 10.05 -7.51 -10.33
CA ASP A 296 11.17 -6.71 -10.86
C ASP A 296 11.92 -5.94 -9.77
N LEU A 297 11.41 -5.91 -8.53
CA LEU A 297 12.10 -5.24 -7.43
C LEU A 297 13.37 -6.03 -7.03
N PRO A 298 14.50 -5.35 -6.74
CA PRO A 298 15.73 -5.99 -6.27
C PRO A 298 15.66 -6.36 -4.77
N VAL A 299 14.54 -6.96 -4.34
CA VAL A 299 14.28 -7.41 -2.95
C VAL A 299 15.43 -8.29 -2.46
N ASP A 300 15.89 -9.20 -3.32
CA ASP A 300 16.91 -10.14 -2.91
C ASP A 300 18.25 -9.44 -2.62
N ALA A 301 18.67 -8.55 -3.53
CA ALA A 301 19.92 -7.84 -3.39
C ALA A 301 19.92 -6.86 -2.20
N PHE A 302 18.78 -6.22 -1.90
CA PHE A 302 18.65 -5.32 -0.75
C PHE A 302 18.71 -6.07 0.58
N GLU A 303 17.88 -7.11 0.75
CA GLU A 303 17.79 -7.84 2.04
C GLU A 303 19.06 -8.67 2.32
N ASP A 304 19.73 -9.21 1.29
CA ASP A 304 21.02 -9.89 1.47
C ASP A 304 22.11 -8.89 1.89
N ALA A 305 22.09 -7.67 1.36
CA ALA A 305 22.99 -6.61 1.81
C ALA A 305 22.69 -6.20 3.25
N LEU A 306 21.42 -6.06 3.63
CA LEU A 306 21.03 -5.77 5.02
C LEU A 306 21.51 -6.87 5.98
N GLU A 307 21.34 -8.14 5.62
CA GLU A 307 21.82 -9.27 6.42
C GLU A 307 23.34 -9.31 6.53
N SER A 308 24.03 -9.06 5.43
CA SER A 308 25.49 -8.95 5.41
C SER A 308 25.97 -7.83 6.32
N TRP A 309 25.31 -6.66 6.28
CA TRP A 309 25.66 -5.54 7.15
C TRP A 309 25.43 -5.86 8.63
N LEU A 310 24.29 -6.43 8.99
CA LEU A 310 24.01 -6.81 10.39
C LEU A 310 25.05 -7.81 10.91
N THR A 311 25.39 -8.82 10.11
CA THR A 311 26.31 -9.90 10.52
C THR A 311 27.76 -9.42 10.59
N ASN A 312 28.26 -8.84 9.49
CA ASN A 312 29.64 -8.38 9.41
C ASN A 312 29.87 -7.13 10.26
N GLY A 313 28.85 -6.27 10.37
CA GLY A 313 28.87 -5.09 11.22
C GLY A 313 29.00 -5.44 12.70
N GLN A 314 28.23 -6.41 13.18
CA GLN A 314 28.38 -6.90 14.56
C GLN A 314 29.79 -7.47 14.80
N THR A 315 30.31 -8.27 13.86
CA THR A 315 31.66 -8.85 13.95
C THR A 315 32.74 -7.75 13.99
N ALA A 316 32.60 -6.72 13.14
CA ALA A 316 33.50 -5.58 13.10
C ALA A 316 33.44 -4.76 14.41
N LEU A 317 32.24 -4.54 14.95
CA LEU A 317 32.01 -3.85 16.22
C LEU A 317 32.66 -4.61 17.39
N ASP A 318 32.52 -5.93 17.45
CA ASP A 318 33.12 -6.76 18.50
C ASP A 318 34.65 -6.68 18.48
N ALA A 319 35.26 -6.72 17.29
CA ALA A 319 36.70 -6.56 17.11
C ALA A 319 37.19 -5.18 17.59
N LEU A 320 36.50 -4.11 17.20
CA LEU A 320 36.84 -2.74 17.63
C LEU A 320 36.71 -2.58 19.15
N ASN A 321 35.65 -3.13 19.76
CA ASN A 321 35.46 -3.12 21.22
C ASN A 321 36.56 -3.91 21.96
N ALA A 322 37.14 -4.93 21.33
CA ALA A 322 38.29 -5.66 21.83
C ALA A 322 39.64 -4.94 21.60
N GLY A 323 39.64 -3.74 21.02
CA GLY A 323 40.84 -2.98 20.68
C GLY A 323 41.60 -3.54 19.47
N GLN A 324 40.92 -4.30 18.60
CA GLN A 324 41.45 -4.89 17.38
C GLN A 324 41.02 -4.09 16.15
N ASP A 325 41.62 -4.40 14.99
CA ASP A 325 41.18 -3.87 13.70
C ASP A 325 39.91 -4.59 13.22
N SER A 326 39.01 -3.88 12.55
CA SER A 326 37.75 -4.46 12.05
C SER A 326 37.94 -5.42 10.87
N GLY A 327 39.10 -5.37 10.20
CA GLY A 327 39.51 -6.34 9.19
C GLY A 327 38.54 -6.48 8.02
N GLU A 328 38.44 -7.71 7.50
CA GLU A 328 37.56 -8.08 6.39
C GLU A 328 36.07 -7.85 6.72
N ALA A 329 35.67 -8.08 7.98
CA ALA A 329 34.29 -7.87 8.42
C ALA A 329 33.88 -6.39 8.27
N GLY A 330 34.76 -5.45 8.64
CA GLY A 330 34.52 -4.02 8.41
C GLY A 330 34.35 -3.68 6.92
N GLN A 331 35.19 -4.25 6.05
CA GLN A 331 35.12 -4.02 4.60
C GLN A 331 33.82 -4.57 3.99
N LEU A 332 33.39 -5.76 4.44
CA LEU A 332 32.13 -6.36 4.00
C LEU A 332 30.91 -5.57 4.48
N ALA A 333 30.94 -5.06 5.72
CA ALA A 333 29.89 -4.19 6.24
C ALA A 333 29.79 -2.88 5.44
N ASP A 334 30.91 -2.21 5.17
CA ASP A 334 30.93 -0.99 4.34
C ASP A 334 30.43 -1.25 2.90
N ALA A 335 30.80 -2.40 2.31
CA ALA A 335 30.30 -2.80 0.99
C ALA A 335 28.79 -3.06 0.99
N ALA A 336 28.26 -3.64 2.07
CA ALA A 336 26.85 -3.88 2.26
C ALA A 336 26.05 -2.56 2.38
N VAL A 337 26.58 -1.54 3.08
CA VAL A 337 25.96 -0.20 3.12
C VAL A 337 25.80 0.39 1.73
N ASN A 338 26.84 0.31 0.89
CA ASN A 338 26.76 0.81 -0.48
C ASN A 338 25.71 0.07 -1.32
N SER A 339 25.61 -1.25 -1.14
CA SER A 339 24.60 -2.07 -1.82
C SER A 339 23.19 -1.69 -1.38
N MET A 340 22.96 -1.53 -0.07
CA MET A 340 21.67 -1.06 0.46
C MET A 340 21.30 0.32 -0.07
N LYS A 341 22.25 1.26 -0.18
CA LYS A 341 22.00 2.58 -0.80
C LYS A 341 21.53 2.45 -2.25
N THR A 342 22.22 1.63 -3.04
CA THR A 342 21.89 1.45 -4.45
C THR A 342 20.53 0.78 -4.65
N TYR A 343 20.30 -0.37 -4.02
CA TYR A 343 19.05 -1.11 -4.21
C TYR A 343 17.88 -0.47 -3.49
N GLY A 344 18.12 0.17 -2.34
CA GLY A 344 17.09 0.89 -1.60
C GLY A 344 16.53 2.06 -2.40
N LEU A 345 17.38 2.84 -3.07
CA LEU A 345 16.93 3.91 -3.97
C LEU A 345 16.12 3.35 -5.14
N GLN A 346 16.58 2.27 -5.79
CA GLN A 346 15.83 1.62 -6.87
C GLN A 346 14.45 1.15 -6.43
N ILE A 347 14.34 0.59 -5.22
CA ILE A 347 13.05 0.15 -4.67
C ILE A 347 12.14 1.37 -4.41
N LEU A 348 12.65 2.43 -3.79
CA LEU A 348 11.84 3.62 -3.49
C LEU A 348 11.37 4.33 -4.76
N GLU A 349 12.25 4.46 -5.75
CA GLU A 349 11.91 5.01 -7.09
C GLU A 349 10.82 4.18 -7.79
N TYR A 350 10.84 2.86 -7.64
CA TYR A 350 9.82 1.98 -8.22
C TYR A 350 8.41 2.28 -7.66
N TYR A 351 8.27 2.46 -6.34
CA TYR A 351 6.96 2.81 -5.76
C TYR A 351 6.47 4.16 -6.26
N THR A 352 7.36 5.14 -6.38
CA THR A 352 7.01 6.46 -6.93
C THR A 352 6.58 6.38 -8.39
N ALA A 353 7.27 5.60 -9.24
CA ALA A 353 6.93 5.43 -10.65
C ALA A 353 5.58 4.72 -10.87
N LYS A 354 5.13 3.88 -9.92
CA LYS A 354 3.83 3.22 -10.04
C LYS A 354 2.64 4.16 -10.02
N LEU A 355 2.79 5.36 -9.46
CA LEU A 355 1.75 6.39 -9.50
C LEU A 355 1.42 6.82 -10.94
N SER A 356 2.42 6.87 -11.82
CA SER A 356 2.29 7.27 -13.23
C SER A 356 2.13 6.11 -14.22
N ASN A 357 1.99 4.86 -13.73
CA ASN A 357 1.98 3.64 -14.55
C ASN A 357 3.22 3.50 -15.46
N GLU A 358 4.36 3.99 -14.98
CA GLU A 358 5.67 3.85 -15.64
C GLU A 358 6.43 2.57 -15.24
#